data_AF-A0AAN1PU08-F1
#
_entry.id   AF-A0AAN1PU08-F1
#
_cell.length_a   1.000
_cell.length_b   1.000
_cell.length_c   1.000
_cell.angle_alpha   90.00
_cell.angle_beta   90.00
_cell.angle_gamma   90.00
#
_symmetry.space_group_name_H-M   'P 1'
#
loop_
_entity.id
_entity.type
_entity.pdbx_description
1 polymer ?
#
loop_
_entity_poly.entity_id
_entity_poly.type
_entity_poly.pdbx_seq_one_letter_code
_entity_poly.pdbx_strand_id
1 'polypeptide(L)'
;MFGLVRVVKGIAKLQGDESEDQMCAMAAGHSALRSNGWLATVFELDKEGKPSAIVSYWKVSDQNVKEKLPRGQKYAFIPKSVFEKLAS
;
A
#
# COMPACT_ATOMS: atom_id res chain seq x y z
N MET A 1 7.60 -15.88 16.82
CA MET A 1 7.88 -14.53 17.35
C MET A 1 6.99 -13.54 16.62
N PHE A 2 5.95 -12.99 17.27
CA PHE A 2 5.03 -12.03 16.66
C PHE A 2 5.67 -10.64 16.62
N GLY A 3 6.50 -10.38 15.61
CA GLY A 3 7.06 -9.05 15.37
C GLY A 3 6.12 -8.22 14.49
N LEU A 4 6.05 -6.91 14.74
CA LEU A 4 5.50 -5.94 13.80
C LEU A 4 6.63 -5.26 13.04
N VAL A 5 6.44 -5.00 11.75
CA VAL A 5 7.40 -4.31 10.89
C VAL A 5 6.76 -3.04 10.37
N ARG A 6 7.49 -1.92 10.43
CA ARG A 6 7.04 -0.64 9.90
C ARG A 6 7.18 -0.61 8.39
N VAL A 7 6.13 -0.19 7.72
CA VAL A 7 6.02 -0.03 6.27
C VAL A 7 5.47 1.36 5.95
N VAL A 8 5.65 1.82 4.71
CA VAL A 8 4.90 2.97 4.19
C VAL A 8 3.58 2.45 3.61
N LYS A 9 2.47 3.07 3.98
CA LYS A 9 1.12 2.86 3.42
C LYS A 9 0.70 4.10 2.65
N GLY A 10 0.32 3.93 1.39
CA GLY A 10 -0.26 4.95 0.53
C GLY A 10 -1.70 4.58 0.20
N ILE A 11 -2.59 5.57 0.16
CA ILE A 11 -4.03 5.36 -0.06
C ILE A 11 -4.50 6.35 -1.12
N ALA A 12 -5.07 5.83 -2.20
CA ALA A 12 -5.87 6.60 -3.15
C ALA A 12 -7.33 6.19 -2.98
N LYS A 13 -8.20 7.15 -2.66
CA LYS A 13 -9.65 6.89 -2.60
C LYS A 13 -10.20 6.82 -4.02
N LEU A 14 -11.09 5.87 -4.26
CA LEU A 14 -11.90 5.81 -5.47
C LEU A 14 -13.16 6.67 -5.26
N GLN A 15 -13.62 7.30 -6.33
CA GLN A 15 -14.84 8.10 -6.37
C GLN A 15 -16.09 7.22 -6.54
N GLY A 16 -15.90 5.99 -7.04
CA GLY A 16 -16.94 4.98 -7.20
C GLY A 16 -17.58 4.96 -8.59
N ASP A 17 -17.16 5.86 -9.49
CA ASP A 17 -17.55 5.92 -10.89
C ASP A 17 -16.41 5.53 -11.85
N GLU A 18 -15.24 5.17 -11.32
CA GLU A 18 -14.12 4.71 -12.14
C GLU A 18 -14.44 3.39 -12.86
N SER A 19 -14.10 3.32 -14.14
CA SER A 19 -14.14 2.07 -14.89
C SER A 19 -13.09 1.08 -14.39
N GLU A 20 -13.27 -0.20 -14.72
CA GLU A 20 -12.29 -1.24 -14.37
C GLU A 20 -10.89 -0.94 -14.94
N ASP A 21 -10.82 -0.41 -16.16
CA ASP A 21 -9.56 0.01 -16.78
C ASP A 21 -8.90 1.17 -16.03
N GLN A 22 -9.70 2.14 -15.57
CA GLN A 22 -9.19 3.27 -14.77
C GLN A 22 -8.65 2.78 -13.43
N MET A 23 -9.38 1.89 -12.76
CA MET A 23 -8.94 1.26 -11.52
C MET A 23 -7.65 0.46 -11.71
N CYS A 24 -7.55 -0.33 -12.79
CA CYS A 24 -6.34 -1.08 -13.14
C CYS A 24 -5.16 -0.15 -13.43
N ALA A 25 -5.36 0.93 -14.18
CA ALA A 25 -4.31 1.90 -14.48
C ALA A 25 -3.82 2.61 -13.20
N MET A 26 -4.72 2.99 -12.30
CA MET A 26 -4.37 3.58 -11.00
C MET A 26 -3.58 2.60 -10.12
N ALA A 27 -4.02 1.35 -10.04
CA ALA A 27 -3.31 0.30 -9.30
C ALA A 27 -1.93 0.00 -9.89
N ALA A 28 -1.79 0.05 -11.22
CA ALA A 28 -0.51 -0.07 -11.91
C ALA A 28 0.41 1.12 -11.58
N GLY A 29 -0.09 2.35 -11.56
CA GLY A 29 0.68 3.54 -11.18
C GLY A 29 1.21 3.46 -9.74
N HIS A 30 0.41 2.95 -8.83
CA HIS A 30 0.82 2.64 -7.46
C HIS A 30 1.92 1.56 -7.38
N SER A 31 1.86 0.58 -8.28
CA SER A 31 2.80 -0.55 -8.34
C SER A 31 4.07 -0.24 -9.12
N ALA A 32 4.07 0.81 -9.95
CA ALA A 32 5.20 1.24 -10.77
C ALA A 32 6.41 1.71 -9.94
N LEU A 33 6.24 1.94 -8.63
CA LEU A 33 7.31 2.19 -7.66
C LEU A 33 8.07 0.91 -7.24
N ARG A 34 8.08 -0.13 -8.09
CA ARG A 34 8.55 -1.48 -7.75
C ARG A 34 10.01 -1.51 -7.29
N SER A 35 10.86 -0.72 -7.91
CA SER A 35 12.28 -0.55 -7.58
C SER A 35 12.52 0.14 -6.23
N ASN A 36 11.51 0.77 -5.62
CA ASN A 36 11.60 1.47 -4.34
C ASN A 36 11.03 0.64 -3.18
N GLY A 37 11.16 -0.68 -3.23
CA GLY A 37 10.74 -1.56 -2.15
C GLY A 37 9.23 -1.75 -2.06
N TRP A 38 8.51 -1.72 -3.18
CA TRP A 38 7.09 -2.10 -3.23
C TRP A 38 6.88 -3.51 -2.66
N LEU A 39 5.83 -3.68 -1.89
CA LEU A 39 5.41 -4.96 -1.29
C LEU A 39 4.12 -5.46 -1.91
N ALA A 40 3.09 -4.61 -1.97
CA ALA A 40 1.79 -4.97 -2.49
C ALA A 40 0.99 -3.73 -2.86
N THR A 41 0.07 -3.92 -3.81
CA THR A 41 -1.04 -3.01 -4.09
C THR A 41 -2.32 -3.85 -4.03
N VAL A 42 -3.32 -3.39 -3.28
CA VAL A 42 -4.59 -4.08 -3.06
C VAL A 42 -5.74 -3.10 -3.20
N PHE A 43 -6.92 -3.62 -3.53
CA PHE A 43 -8.17 -2.87 -3.46
C PHE A 43 -8.80 -3.08 -2.08
N GLU A 44 -9.10 -2.00 -1.38
CA GLU A 44 -9.95 -2.04 -0.19
C GLU A 44 -11.41 -1.91 -0.66
N LEU A 45 -12.25 -2.86 -0.23
CA LEU A 45 -13.69 -2.86 -0.54
C LEU A 45 -14.47 -2.14 0.57
N ASP A 46 -15.57 -1.50 0.20
CA ASP A 46 -16.55 -0.98 1.16
C ASP A 46 -17.42 -2.10 1.75
N LYS A 47 -18.44 -1.70 2.54
CA LYS A 47 -19.38 -2.63 3.18
C LYS A 47 -20.28 -3.38 2.18
N GLU A 48 -20.42 -2.88 0.96
CA GLU A 48 -21.21 -3.48 -0.11
C GLU A 48 -20.35 -4.39 -1.01
N GLY A 49 -19.05 -4.49 -0.74
CA GLY A 49 -18.10 -5.27 -1.54
C GLY A 49 -17.60 -4.52 -2.78
N LYS A 50 -17.84 -3.21 -2.90
CA LYS A 50 -17.37 -2.41 -4.03
C LYS A 50 -15.98 -1.83 -3.74
N PRO A 51 -15.07 -1.74 -4.73
CA PRO A 51 -13.80 -1.07 -4.56
C PRO A 51 -13.99 0.38 -4.09
N SER A 52 -13.33 0.74 -2.99
CA SER A 52 -13.44 2.06 -2.34
C SER A 52 -12.11 2.78 -2.26
N ALA A 53 -11.00 2.05 -2.27
CA ALA A 53 -9.67 2.62 -2.30
C ALA A 53 -8.66 1.65 -2.90
N ILE A 54 -7.59 2.21 -3.46
CA ILE A 54 -6.37 1.50 -3.84
C ILE A 54 -5.34 1.78 -2.76
N VAL A 55 -4.79 0.71 -2.21
CA VAL A 55 -3.87 0.77 -1.08
C VAL A 55 -2.59 0.06 -1.42
N SER A 56 -1.47 0.73 -1.17
CA SER A 56 -0.15 0.21 -1.48
C SER A 56 0.77 0.27 -0.28
N TYR A 57 1.65 -0.73 -0.20
CA TYR A 57 2.62 -0.91 0.87
C TYR A 57 4.04 -0.94 0.31
N TRP A 58 4.97 -0.26 0.98
CA TRP A 58 6.40 -0.26 0.64
C TRP A 58 7.26 -0.52 1.87
N LYS A 59 8.41 -1.16 1.66
CA LYS A 59 9.48 -1.34 2.63
C LYS A 59 9.99 0.04 3.07
N VAL A 60 10.26 0.19 4.36
CA VAL A 60 11.08 1.31 4.84
C VAL A 60 12.53 0.84 4.84
N SER A 61 13.42 1.60 4.20
CA SER A 61 14.86 1.32 4.17
C SER A 61 15.48 1.27 5.57
N ASP A 62 15.01 2.14 6.47
CA ASP A 62 15.42 2.17 7.88
C ASP A 62 14.21 2.28 8.82
N GLN A 63 14.10 1.33 9.75
CA GLN A 63 13.02 1.25 10.74
C GLN A 63 13.10 2.35 11.82
N ASN A 64 14.19 3.11 11.90
CA ASN A 64 14.40 4.19 12.86
C ASN A 64 14.21 5.59 12.28
N VAL A 65 14.18 5.73 10.96
CA VAL A 65 14.00 7.03 10.28
C VAL A 65 12.64 7.63 10.64
N LYS A 66 12.61 8.92 10.98
CA LYS A 66 11.38 9.70 11.20
C LYS A 66 11.33 10.84 10.20
N GLU A 67 11.27 10.49 8.92
CA GLU A 67 11.07 11.46 7.84
C GLU A 67 9.59 11.75 7.65
N LYS A 68 9.31 12.99 7.26
CA LYS A 68 7.97 13.43 6.88
C LYS A 68 7.64 12.83 5.51
N LEU A 69 6.66 11.94 5.49
CA LEU A 69 6.21 11.31 4.25
C LEU A 69 5.44 12.31 3.37
N PRO A 70 5.45 12.11 2.03
CA PRO A 70 4.61 12.86 1.10
C PRO A 70 3.12 12.81 1.47
N ARG A 71 2.36 13.80 1.01
CA ARG A 71 0.91 13.87 1.23
C ARG A 71 0.23 12.60 0.69
N GLY A 72 -0.62 11.98 1.51
CA GLY A 72 -1.32 10.74 1.16
C GLY A 72 -0.57 9.45 1.53
N GLN A 73 0.65 9.56 2.05
CA GLN A 73 1.42 8.45 2.62
C GLN A 73 1.51 8.55 4.14
N LYS A 74 1.57 7.40 4.80
CA LYS A 74 1.74 7.30 6.25
C LYS A 74 2.53 6.04 6.61
N TYR A 75 3.17 6.03 7.77
CA TYR A 75 3.70 4.78 8.31
C TYR A 75 2.56 3.89 8.80
N ALA A 76 2.71 2.59 8.60
CA ALA A 76 1.84 1.55 9.14
C ALA A 76 2.69 0.40 9.67
N PHE A 77 2.08 -0.48 10.45
CA PHE A 77 2.72 -1.69 10.95
C PHE A 77 1.99 -2.91 10.43
N ILE A 78 2.73 -3.89 9.91
CA ILE A 78 2.19 -5.17 9.49
C ILE A 78 2.91 -6.32 10.23
N PRO A 79 2.27 -7.49 10.39
CA PRO A 79 2.95 -8.64 10.97
C PRO A 79 4.21 -9.02 10.18
N LYS A 80 5.29 -9.34 10.88
CA LYS A 80 6.58 -9.72 10.28
C LYS A 80 6.43 -10.89 9.30
N SER A 81 5.60 -11.88 9.63
CA SER A 81 5.32 -13.01 8.75
C SER A 81 4.64 -12.60 7.43
N VAL A 82 3.81 -11.55 7.45
CA VAL A 82 3.20 -11.00 6.23
C VAL A 82 4.24 -10.21 5.44
N PHE A 83 5.05 -9.39 6.12
CA PHE A 83 6.13 -8.65 5.49
C PHE A 83 7.10 -9.59 4.75
N GLU A 84 7.56 -10.65 5.41
CA GLU A 84 8.49 -11.62 4.82
C GLU A 84 7.92 -12.29 3.56
N LYS A 85 6.62 -12.63 3.56
CA LYS A 85 5.94 -13.20 2.38
C LYS A 85 5.77 -12.21 1.23
N LEU A 86 5.56 -10.93 1.52
CA LEU A 86 5.41 -9.90 0.49
C LEU A 86 6.77 -9.39 -0.02
N ALA A 87 7.83 -9.60 0.76
CA ALA A 87 9.16 -9.10 0.49
C ALA A 87 10.05 -10.06 -0.31
N SER A 88 9.69 -11.36 -0.35
CA SER A 88 10.33 -12.45 -1.09
C SER A 88 10.00 -12.42 -2.57
#